data_AF-Q8ZYK2-F1
#
_entry.id   AF-Q8ZYK2-F1
#
_cell.length_a   1.000
_cell.length_b   1.000
_cell.length_c   1.000
_cell.angle_alpha   90.00
_cell.angle_beta   90.00
_cell.angle_gamma   90.00
#
_symmetry.space_group_name_H-M   'P 1'
#
loop_
_entity.id
_entity.type
_entity.pdbx_description
1 polymer ?
#
loop_
_entity_poly.entity_id
_entity_poly.type
_entity_poly.pdbx_seq_one_letter_code
_entity_poly.pdbx_strand_id
1 'polypeptide(L)'
;MKKHIIIKTIPKKEEIISRDLCDCIYYYDNSVICKPIGPSKVYVSTSLENLEKCLQLHYFKKLVKNIEIFDEVHNSKPNCDKCLIVEIGGVYFVRRVN
;
A
#
# COMPACT_ATOMS: atom_id res chain seq x y z
N MET A 1 9.13 -1.93 11.63
CA MET A 1 8.44 -0.61 11.62
C MET A 1 7.37 -0.65 10.54
N LYS A 2 6.16 -0.14 10.81
CA LYS A 2 5.11 -0.06 9.80
C LYS A 2 5.48 0.97 8.73
N LYS A 3 5.06 0.69 7.49
CA LYS A 3 5.20 1.55 6.33
C LYS A 3 3.86 1.68 5.63
N HIS A 4 3.69 2.78 4.92
CA HIS A 4 2.52 3.04 4.10
C HIS A 4 2.87 2.74 2.65
N ILE A 5 2.16 1.81 2.02
CA ILE A 5 2.60 1.20 0.78
C ILE A 5 1.46 1.31 -0.23
N ILE A 6 1.75 1.86 -1.41
CA ILE A 6 0.82 1.82 -2.54
C ILE A 6 1.27 0.70 -3.47
N ILE A 7 0.41 -0.29 -3.62
CA ILE A 7 0.60 -1.42 -4.53
C ILE A 7 -0.10 -1.09 -5.84
N LYS A 8 0.68 -1.04 -6.92
CA LYS A 8 0.16 -0.97 -8.28
C LYS A 8 -0.20 -2.38 -8.75
N THR A 9 -1.47 -2.61 -9.06
CA THR A 9 -1.99 -3.92 -9.47
C THR A 9 -2.33 -3.94 -10.96
N ILE A 10 -2.74 -5.10 -11.47
CA ILE A 10 -3.52 -5.16 -12.71
C ILE A 10 -4.89 -4.47 -12.52
N PRO A 11 -5.50 -3.92 -13.59
CA PRO A 11 -6.77 -3.21 -13.50
C PRO A 11 -7.95 -4.14 -13.19
N LYS A 12 -8.98 -3.59 -12.52
CA LYS A 12 -10.28 -4.23 -12.23
C LYS A 12 -10.22 -5.42 -11.28
N LYS A 13 -9.12 -5.54 -10.52
CA LYS A 13 -8.89 -6.62 -9.54
C LYS A 13 -8.49 -6.09 -8.17
N GLU A 14 -8.55 -4.77 -7.96
CA GLU A 14 -8.07 -4.07 -6.78
C GLU A 14 -8.77 -4.56 -5.51
N GLU A 15 -10.10 -4.75 -5.56
CA GLU A 15 -10.91 -5.29 -4.46
C GLU A 15 -10.44 -6.70 -4.03
N ILE A 16 -10.33 -7.61 -4.99
CA ILE A 16 -9.95 -9.00 -4.74
C ILE A 16 -8.51 -9.07 -4.24
N ILE A 17 -7.58 -8.37 -4.92
CA ILE A 17 -6.17 -8.33 -4.51
C ILE A 17 -6.03 -7.72 -3.13
N SER A 18 -6.76 -6.64 -2.82
CA SER A 18 -6.72 -6.00 -1.51
C SER A 18 -7.16 -6.95 -0.42
N ARG A 19 -8.30 -7.64 -0.59
CA ARG A 19 -8.80 -8.62 0.38
C ARG A 19 -7.83 -9.78 0.57
N ASP A 20 -7.47 -10.46 -0.53
CA ASP A 20 -6.64 -11.67 -0.46
C ASP A 20 -5.25 -11.35 0.13
N LEU A 21 -4.70 -10.18 -0.20
CA LEU A 21 -3.44 -9.72 0.37
C LEU A 21 -3.57 -9.35 1.84
N CYS A 22 -4.69 -8.73 2.24
CA CYS A 22 -5.01 -8.47 3.64
C CYS A 22 -5.04 -9.76 4.45
N ASP A 23 -5.76 -10.77 3.96
CA ASP A 23 -5.87 -12.07 4.63
C ASP A 23 -4.52 -12.74 4.80
N CYS A 24 -3.67 -12.69 3.75
CA CYS A 24 -2.31 -13.22 3.83
C CYS A 24 -1.45 -12.50 4.89
N ILE A 25 -1.48 -11.15 4.90
CA ILE A 25 -0.66 -10.37 5.82
C ILE A 25 -1.20 -10.45 7.25
N TYR A 26 -2.51 -10.55 7.41
CA TYR A 26 -3.18 -10.62 8.72
C TYR A 26 -2.65 -11.79 9.56
N TYR A 27 -2.25 -12.90 8.93
CA TYR A 27 -1.58 -14.02 9.60
C TYR A 27 -0.30 -13.60 10.38
N TYR A 28 0.40 -12.55 9.92
CA TYR A 28 1.63 -12.04 10.53
C TYR A 28 1.45 -10.69 11.24
N ASP A 29 0.42 -9.92 10.88
CA ASP A 29 0.13 -8.58 11.40
C ASP A 29 -1.38 -8.36 11.49
N ASN A 30 -1.95 -8.59 12.68
CA ASN A 30 -3.37 -8.38 12.98
C ASN A 30 -3.83 -6.91 12.85
N SER A 31 -2.89 -6.00 12.63
CA SER A 31 -3.14 -4.57 12.51
C SER A 31 -2.85 -4.03 11.09
N VAL A 32 -2.76 -4.94 10.11
CA VAL A 32 -2.69 -4.60 8.69
C VAL A 32 -3.93 -3.82 8.26
N ILE A 33 -3.71 -2.85 7.37
CA ILE A 33 -4.79 -2.18 6.64
C ILE A 33 -4.56 -2.46 5.16
N CYS A 34 -5.58 -2.93 4.46
CA CYS A 34 -5.59 -3.03 3.00
C CYS A 34 -6.85 -2.34 2.47
N LYS A 35 -6.70 -1.39 1.54
CA LYS A 35 -7.83 -0.66 0.97
C LYS A 35 -7.60 -0.36 -0.51
N PRO A 36 -8.54 -0.67 -1.41
CA PRO A 36 -8.55 -0.12 -2.75
C PRO A 36 -8.71 1.40 -2.68
N ILE A 37 -7.78 2.14 -3.28
CA ILE A 37 -7.75 3.61 -3.22
C ILE A 37 -7.94 4.26 -4.59
N GLY A 38 -7.98 3.46 -5.66
CA GLY A 38 -8.27 3.93 -7.00
C GLY A 38 -7.97 2.87 -8.05
N PRO A 39 -8.14 3.20 -9.34
CA PRO A 39 -7.84 2.27 -10.43
C PRO A 39 -6.40 1.78 -10.35
N SER A 40 -6.25 0.46 -10.33
CA SER A 40 -5.00 -0.29 -10.24
C SER A 40 -4.15 0.03 -9.00
N LYS A 41 -4.76 0.50 -7.91
CA LYS A 41 -4.05 0.90 -6.69
C LYS A 41 -4.70 0.37 -5.43
N VAL A 42 -3.90 -0.33 -4.63
CA VAL A 42 -4.26 -0.80 -3.29
C VAL A 42 -3.30 -0.16 -2.28
N TYR A 43 -3.84 0.46 -1.25
CA TYR A 43 -3.09 0.92 -0.09
C TYR A 43 -2.92 -0.24 0.90
N VAL A 44 -1.70 -0.44 1.38
CA VAL A 44 -1.36 -1.38 2.44
C VAL A 44 -0.57 -0.68 3.54
N SER A 45 -0.91 -0.93 4.80
CA SER A 45 -0.15 -0.48 5.97
C SER A 45 0.30 -1.65 6.82
N THR A 46 1.56 -2.05 6.69
CA THR A 46 2.19 -3.12 7.47
C THR A 46 3.72 -2.97 7.43
N SER A 47 4.48 -3.96 7.92
CA SER A 47 5.93 -4.04 7.70
C SER A 47 6.25 -4.52 6.28
N LEU A 48 7.39 -4.10 5.73
CA LEU A 48 7.85 -4.59 4.41
C LEU A 48 8.11 -6.09 4.43
N GLU A 49 8.64 -6.63 5.53
CA GLU A 49 8.91 -8.07 5.68
C GLU A 49 7.63 -8.91 5.57
N ASN A 50 6.54 -8.50 6.23
CA ASN A 50 5.27 -9.23 6.17
C ASN A 50 4.64 -9.13 4.78
N LEU A 51 4.72 -7.95 4.14
CA LEU A 51 4.27 -7.79 2.77
C LEU A 51 5.06 -8.68 1.80
N GLU A 52 6.39 -8.73 1.93
CA GLU A 52 7.26 -9.53 1.06
C GLU A 52 6.92 -11.01 1.13
N LYS A 53 6.69 -11.58 2.33
CA LYS A 53 6.26 -12.98 2.50
C LYS A 53 5.05 -13.33 1.63
N CYS A 54 4.06 -12.44 1.59
CA CYS A 54 2.87 -12.60 0.76
C CYS A 54 3.15 -12.37 -0.74
N LEU A 55 3.89 -11.32 -1.09
CA LEU A 55 4.21 -11.01 -2.50
C LEU A 55 5.09 -12.09 -3.17
N GLN A 56 5.75 -12.97 -2.42
CA GLN A 56 6.48 -14.10 -2.99
C GLN A 56 5.58 -15.20 -3.58
N LEU A 57 4.31 -15.27 -3.18
CA LEU A 57 3.36 -16.25 -3.69
C LEU A 57 3.10 -16.03 -5.17
N HIS A 58 3.03 -17.12 -5.95
CA HIS A 58 2.88 -17.05 -7.41
C HIS A 58 1.67 -16.21 -7.83
N TYR A 59 0.58 -16.31 -7.08
CA TYR A 59 -0.63 -15.53 -7.26
C TYR A 59 -0.35 -14.02 -7.30
N PHE A 60 0.25 -13.46 -6.25
CA PHE A 60 0.51 -12.02 -6.16
C PHE A 60 1.57 -11.54 -7.16
N LYS A 61 2.59 -12.35 -7.47
CA LYS A 61 3.59 -12.03 -8.51
C LYS A 61 2.98 -11.73 -9.88
N LYS A 62 1.86 -12.36 -10.24
CA LYS A 62 1.15 -12.12 -11.51
C LYS A 62 0.31 -10.84 -11.49
N LEU A 63 -0.17 -10.45 -10.32
CA LEU A 63 -1.19 -9.42 -10.13
C LEU A 63 -0.63 -8.07 -9.70
N VAL A 64 0.50 -8.07 -8.99
CA VAL A 64 1.22 -6.87 -8.54
C VAL A 64 2.28 -6.48 -9.56
N LYS A 65 2.31 -5.20 -9.92
CA LYS A 65 3.24 -4.63 -10.91
C LYS A 65 4.36 -3.83 -10.29
N ASN A 66 4.06 -3.07 -9.24
CA ASN A 66 5.05 -2.27 -8.54
C ASN A 66 4.55 -1.91 -7.13
N ILE A 67 5.45 -1.49 -6.26
CA ILE A 67 5.13 -0.94 -4.95
C ILE A 67 5.81 0.43 -4.78
N GLU A 68 5.12 1.33 -4.10
CA GLU A 68 5.66 2.63 -3.70
C GLU A 68 5.54 2.75 -2.19
N ILE A 69 6.61 3.21 -1.53
CA ILE A 69 6.72 3.27 -0.08
C ILE A 69 6.71 4.72 0.37
N PHE A 70 5.93 4.99 1.40
CA PHE A 70 5.71 6.28 2.02
C PHE A 70 5.93 6.20 3.53
N ASP A 71 6.27 7.35 4.11
CA ASP A 71 6.59 7.48 5.53
C ASP A 71 5.37 7.86 6.35
N GLU A 72 4.45 8.65 5.79
CA GLU A 72 3.28 9.16 6.51
C GLU A 72 2.03 9.16 5.61
N VAL A 73 0.85 9.08 6.25
CA VAL A 73 -0.47 9.19 5.60
C VAL A 73 -1.34 10.17 6.37
N HIS A 74 -1.97 11.10 5.65
CA HIS A 74 -2.80 12.16 6.22
C HIS A 74 -4.17 12.22 5.52
N ASN A 75 -5.23 12.52 6.29
CA ASN A 75 -6.60 12.74 5.76
C ASN A 75 -6.84 14.19 5.31
N SER A 76 -5.87 15.07 5.54
CA SER A 76 -5.87 16.47 5.12
C SER A 76 -4.52 16.80 4.54
N LYS A 77 -4.47 17.76 3.59
CA LYS A 77 -3.21 18.14 2.93
C LYS A 77 -2.17 18.59 3.97
N PRO A 78 -1.05 17.86 4.12
CA PRO A 78 -0.02 18.23 5.09
C PRO A 78 0.85 19.35 4.54
N ASN A 79 1.41 20.17 5.44
CA ASN A 79 2.46 21.12 5.07
C ASN A 79 3.83 20.44 5.21
N CYS A 80 4.56 20.30 4.10
CA CYS A 80 5.94 19.82 4.12
C CYS A 80 6.75 20.40 2.96
N ASP A 81 7.84 21.10 3.28
CA ASP A 81 8.69 21.79 2.31
C ASP A 81 9.66 20.86 1.56
N LYS A 82 10.01 19.70 2.15
CA LYS A 82 10.96 18.71 1.59
C LYS A 82 10.35 17.31 1.51
N CYS A 83 9.11 17.22 1.03
CA CYS A 83 8.43 15.96 0.84
C CYS A 83 7.86 15.80 -0.57
N LEU A 84 7.82 14.56 -1.02
CA LEU A 84 6.91 14.15 -2.07
C LEU A 84 5.55 13.88 -1.44
N ILE A 85 4.52 14.60 -1.87
CA ILE A 85 3.12 14.39 -1.47
C ILE A 85 2.36 13.83 -2.67
N VAL A 86 1.71 12.69 -2.49
CA VAL A 86 0.87 12.04 -3.50
C VAL A 86 -0.55 11.94 -2.95
N GLU A 87 -1.53 12.54 -3.65
CA GLU A 87 -2.94 12.45 -3.29
C GLU A 87 -3.64 11.34 -4.10
N ILE A 88 -4.27 10.38 -3.41
CA ILE A 88 -5.03 9.31 -4.05
C ILE A 88 -6.32 9.06 -3.26
N GLY A 89 -7.46 9.24 -3.91
CA GLY A 89 -8.77 8.97 -3.29
C GLY A 89 -9.04 9.82 -2.04
N GLY A 90 -8.56 11.07 -2.01
CA GLY A 90 -8.71 11.99 -0.88
C GLY A 90 -7.75 11.72 0.29
N VAL A 91 -6.76 10.85 0.12
CA VAL A 91 -5.74 10.53 1.13
C VAL A 91 -4.38 11.00 0.64
N TYR A 92 -3.62 11.65 1.52
CA TYR A 92 -2.30 12.21 1.23
C TYR A 92 -1.20 11.28 1.74
N PHE A 93 -0.39 10.76 0.81
CA PHE A 93 0.77 9.92 1.07
C PHE A 93 2.04 10.76 1.00
N VAL A 94 2.87 10.71 2.03
CA VAL A 94 4.04 11.58 2.17
C VAL A 94 5.29 10.75 2.28
N ARG A 95 6.30 11.08 1.46
CA ARG A 95 7.65 10.54 1.54
C ARG A 95 8.63 11.70 1.69
N ARG A 96 9.48 11.65 2.72
CA ARG A 96 10.50 12.70 2.90
C ARG A 96 11.59 12.57 1.84
N VAL A 97 12.00 13.69 1.27
CA VAL A 97 13.12 13.76 0.33
C VAL A 97 14.29 14.36 1.10
N ASN A 98 15.29 13.54 1.41
CA ASN A 98 16.53 14.01 2.04
C ASN A 98 17.36 14.82 1.04
#